data_AF-A0A644XM86-F1
#
_entry.id   AF-A0A644XM86-F1
#
_cell.length_a   1.000
_cell.length_b   1.000
_cell.length_c   1.000
_cell.angle_alpha   90.00
_cell.angle_beta   90.00
_cell.angle_gamma   90.00
#
_symmetry.space_group_name_H-M   'P 1'
#
loop_
_entity.id
_entity.type
_entity.pdbx_description
1 polymer ?
#
loop_
_entity_poly.entity_id
_entity_poly.type
_entity_poly.pdbx_seq_one_letter_code
_entity_poly.pdbx_strand_id
1 'polypeptide(L)'
;MQISSNHTNISPKSYLFIDKSEQIADLQEALALFDKCLSPLTPHWVSKDTLNHKPKHLRLRTGKNSPRERDHFDFITPSERSQYGYLRYASEFWLGTFVIDIDSNVAASIEEIIKLNPDLPLPNLIVKNPVNGHVQLYYCLRNSVCIDEKNKRYSKKAVVLLNAVKTRLKELLNGDFAHRNSVAKNPHSSMWRVSTMRVQPYQLAELARITRIYERPVIRPMLFTPNSAKAVKLSKNITVGERNNWLFETVRHHAYKLYFKHGEDWTKRQFMSCLFDFMNKLNLEKCKTPLVEREVREICRSITRFCYERYSYSENTNDVLRKIAKQLGRKGGAAKGKSYAKQRRKALSLHRKGLSVAEIVNTTQLSKSTVYALIKKHKSRIQKNRKSVAVKPGLKQKSVFPNSYQYGVCSLGSVPYISKQYCEAILLTMTNKHSLFRFLNSMSMGVGWLWAKSKPVI
;
A
#
# COMPACT_ATOMS: atom_id res chain seq x y z
N MET A 1 -77.36 8.69 42.15
CA MET A 1 -76.86 9.80 41.30
C MET A 1 -75.62 10.38 41.97
N GLN A 2 -74.58 10.63 41.16
CA GLN A 2 -73.31 11.32 41.43
C GLN A 2 -72.26 10.64 42.34
N ILE A 3 -71.30 9.98 41.68
CA ILE A 3 -69.92 9.84 42.16
C ILE A 3 -69.15 11.05 41.59
N SER A 4 -68.56 11.87 42.47
CA SER A 4 -67.79 13.05 42.08
C SER A 4 -66.46 12.64 41.44
N SER A 5 -66.27 12.97 40.18
CA SER A 5 -64.99 12.90 39.49
C SER A 5 -64.18 14.17 39.80
N ASN A 6 -63.28 14.09 40.78
CA ASN A 6 -62.22 15.08 40.94
C ASN A 6 -61.19 14.90 39.80
N HIS A 7 -61.46 15.52 38.65
CA HIS A 7 -60.44 15.73 37.64
C HIS A 7 -59.49 16.84 38.12
N THR A 8 -58.37 16.44 38.70
CA THR A 8 -57.22 17.33 38.87
C THR A 8 -56.75 17.75 37.48
N ASN A 9 -57.00 19.01 37.13
CA ASN A 9 -56.53 19.66 35.92
C ASN A 9 -55.00 19.83 36.00
N ILE A 10 -54.26 18.78 35.65
CA ILE A 10 -52.80 18.82 35.49
C ILE A 10 -52.53 19.47 34.13
N SER A 11 -52.03 20.72 34.14
CA SER A 11 -51.83 21.48 32.90
C SER A 11 -50.79 20.81 31.98
N PRO A 12 -50.91 20.93 30.63
CA PRO A 12 -49.95 20.35 29.68
C PRO A 12 -48.49 20.80 29.86
N LYS A 13 -48.24 21.88 30.62
CA LYS A 13 -46.90 22.36 30.94
C LYS A 13 -46.16 21.45 31.93
N SER A 14 -46.85 20.72 32.81
CA SER A 14 -46.16 19.86 33.80
C SER A 14 -45.51 18.64 33.15
N TYR A 15 -46.13 18.03 32.14
CA TYR A 15 -45.55 16.90 31.39
C TYR A 15 -44.26 17.28 30.63
N LEU A 16 -44.23 18.48 30.02
CA LEU A 16 -43.05 19.00 29.33
C LEU A 16 -41.90 19.38 30.28
N PHE A 17 -42.21 19.72 31.53
CA PHE A 17 -41.21 20.03 32.57
C PHE A 17 -40.62 18.76 33.20
N ILE A 18 -41.44 17.73 33.43
CA ILE A 18 -40.99 16.42 33.94
C ILE A 18 -40.01 15.79 32.94
N ASP A 19 -40.35 15.77 31.64
CA ASP A 19 -39.51 15.20 30.57
C ASP A 19 -38.15 15.91 30.44
N LYS A 20 -38.09 17.24 30.61
CA LYS A 20 -36.81 17.97 30.61
C LYS A 20 -35.96 17.70 31.85
N SER A 21 -36.59 17.59 33.03
CA SER A 21 -35.87 17.32 34.28
C SER A 21 -35.29 15.90 34.31
N GLU A 22 -36.03 14.92 33.81
CA GLU A 22 -35.59 13.53 33.66
C GLU A 22 -34.46 13.44 32.62
N GLN A 23 -34.60 14.09 31.46
CA GLN A 23 -33.53 14.15 30.45
C GLN A 23 -32.23 14.77 30.98
N ILE A 24 -32.31 15.77 31.88
CA ILE A 24 -31.13 16.37 32.51
C ILE A 24 -30.50 15.41 33.52
N ALA A 25 -31.31 14.72 34.33
CA ALA A 25 -30.84 13.72 35.28
C ALA A 25 -30.15 12.54 34.59
N ASP A 26 -30.78 11.99 33.55
CA ASP A 26 -30.24 10.90 32.72
C ASP A 26 -28.93 11.31 32.03
N LEU A 27 -28.88 12.54 31.52
CA LEU A 27 -27.65 13.10 30.95
C LEU A 27 -26.53 13.18 32.00
N GLN A 28 -26.84 13.70 33.19
CA GLN A 28 -25.87 13.80 34.29
C GLN A 28 -25.36 12.42 34.71
N GLU A 29 -26.25 11.43 34.84
CA GLU A 29 -25.87 10.06 35.16
C GLU A 29 -25.00 9.45 34.06
N ALA A 30 -25.42 9.54 32.80
CA ALA A 30 -24.67 9.01 31.66
C ALA A 30 -23.26 9.61 31.60
N LEU A 31 -23.14 10.91 31.81
CA LEU A 31 -21.86 11.63 31.84
C LEU A 31 -20.99 11.23 33.03
N ALA A 32 -21.58 11.11 34.23
CA ALA A 32 -20.85 10.67 35.42
C ALA A 32 -20.30 9.24 35.25
N LEU A 33 -21.04 8.35 34.60
CA LEU A 33 -20.58 7.00 34.25
C LEU A 33 -19.50 7.04 33.16
N PHE A 34 -19.64 7.91 32.16
CA PHE A 34 -18.65 8.06 31.09
C PHE A 34 -17.32 8.60 31.62
N ASP A 35 -17.34 9.59 32.50
CA ASP A 35 -16.13 10.16 33.10
C ASP A 35 -15.33 9.11 33.89
N LYS A 36 -16.00 8.11 34.49
CA LYS A 36 -15.33 6.95 35.14
C LYS A 36 -14.62 6.02 34.14
N CYS A 37 -15.05 5.99 32.87
CA CYS A 37 -14.41 5.20 31.83
C CYS A 37 -13.06 5.80 31.37
N LEU A 38 -12.90 7.12 31.52
CA LEU A 38 -11.77 7.85 30.96
C LEU A 38 -10.49 7.57 31.74
N SER A 39 -9.41 7.24 31.02
CA SER A 39 -8.10 7.03 31.66
C SER A 39 -7.61 8.32 32.33
N PRO A 40 -7.12 8.25 33.59
CA PRO A 40 -6.62 9.44 34.28
C PRO A 40 -5.23 9.89 33.79
N LEU A 41 -4.61 9.18 32.85
CA LEU A 41 -3.23 9.40 32.42
C LEU A 41 -3.12 10.11 31.06
N THR A 42 -4.21 10.23 30.31
CA THR A 42 -4.19 10.83 28.97
C THR A 42 -5.21 11.97 28.84
N PRO A 43 -4.82 13.15 28.35
CA PRO A 43 -5.80 14.15 27.94
C PRO A 43 -6.56 13.61 26.72
N HIS A 44 -7.88 13.58 26.81
CA HIS A 44 -8.72 12.92 25.80
C HIS A 44 -9.25 13.89 24.74
N TRP A 45 -9.71 15.07 25.15
CA TRP A 45 -10.44 15.99 24.28
C TRP A 45 -10.12 17.46 24.52
N VAL A 46 -10.24 18.26 23.47
CA VAL A 46 -10.06 19.71 23.44
C VAL A 46 -11.26 20.32 22.73
N SER A 47 -11.68 21.52 23.15
CA SER A 47 -12.74 22.25 22.47
C SER A 47 -12.39 22.47 21.00
N LYS A 48 -13.40 22.33 20.13
CA LYS A 48 -13.29 22.69 18.73
C LYS A 48 -14.28 23.81 18.43
N ASP A 49 -13.81 25.04 18.51
CA ASP A 49 -14.56 26.21 18.03
C ASP A 49 -14.24 26.54 16.57
N THR A 50 -15.20 27.16 15.90
CA THR A 50 -15.04 27.72 14.56
C THR A 50 -14.03 28.87 14.59
N LEU A 51 -12.83 28.59 14.07
CA LEU A 51 -11.84 29.49 13.47
C LEU A 51 -10.93 30.38 14.35
N ASN A 52 -11.23 30.81 15.58
CA ASN A 52 -10.40 31.85 16.24
C ASN A 52 -9.97 31.67 17.71
N HIS A 53 -10.28 30.56 18.39
CA HIS A 53 -9.91 30.37 19.80
C HIS A 53 -8.85 29.29 20.01
N LYS A 54 -7.94 29.52 20.97
CA LYS A 54 -7.02 28.47 21.43
C LYS A 54 -7.84 27.30 21.98
N PRO A 55 -7.53 26.05 21.58
CA PRO A 55 -8.34 24.92 21.94
C PRO A 55 -8.09 24.62 23.44
N LYS A 56 -9.16 24.54 24.25
CA LYS A 56 -9.09 24.34 25.70
C LYS A 56 -9.29 22.88 26.09
N HIS A 57 -8.53 22.38 27.06
CA HIS A 57 -8.59 20.97 27.47
C HIS A 57 -9.84 20.72 28.33
N LEU A 58 -10.59 19.69 27.98
CA LEU A 58 -11.93 19.45 28.54
C LEU A 58 -11.95 18.47 29.71
N ARG A 59 -10.77 18.13 30.23
CA ARG A 59 -10.66 17.27 31.40
C ARG A 59 -10.77 18.11 32.66
N LEU A 60 -11.60 17.70 33.61
CA LEU A 60 -11.64 18.32 34.93
C LEU A 60 -10.31 18.06 35.66
N ARG A 61 -9.78 19.09 36.34
CA ARG A 61 -8.61 18.97 37.21
C ARG A 61 -8.99 18.09 38.41
N THR A 62 -8.67 16.80 38.34
CA THR A 62 -8.94 15.85 39.43
C THR A 62 -7.63 15.33 40.03
N GLY A 63 -7.32 15.76 41.26
CA GLY A 63 -6.29 15.16 42.14
C GLY A 63 -4.92 15.86 42.21
N LYS A 64 -4.19 15.58 43.29
CA LYS A 64 -2.82 16.10 43.59
C LYS A 64 -1.73 15.66 42.59
N ASN A 65 -2.04 14.69 41.72
CA ASN A 65 -1.12 14.13 40.71
C ASN A 65 -1.45 14.58 39.27
N SER A 66 -2.26 15.64 39.09
CA SER A 66 -2.46 16.27 37.79
C SER A 66 -1.13 16.85 37.27
N PRO A 67 -0.95 17.03 35.94
CA PRO A 67 0.23 17.68 35.38
C PRO A 67 0.53 18.98 36.14
N ARG A 68 1.80 19.18 36.50
CA ARG A 68 2.22 20.35 37.30
C ARG A 68 1.87 21.62 36.52
N GLU A 69 1.63 22.71 37.24
CA GLU A 69 1.34 24.09 36.78
C GLU A 69 2.22 24.63 35.63
N ARG A 70 3.34 23.95 35.33
CA ARG A 70 4.25 24.26 34.21
C ARG A 70 3.77 23.76 32.85
N ASP A 71 2.78 22.87 32.80
CA ASP A 71 2.11 22.47 31.57
C ASP A 71 0.89 23.39 31.38
N HIS A 72 1.06 24.48 30.61
CA HIS A 72 0.03 25.49 30.29
C HIS A 72 -1.14 24.90 29.48
N PHE A 73 -1.97 24.06 30.12
CA PHE A 73 -3.24 23.61 29.56
C PHE A 73 -4.37 24.36 30.26
N ASP A 74 -5.08 25.21 29.51
CA ASP A 74 -6.28 25.88 30.01
C ASP A 74 -7.38 24.82 30.19
N PHE A 75 -7.56 24.36 31.43
CA PHE A 75 -8.67 23.51 31.83
C PHE A 75 -9.92 24.37 32.02
N ILE A 76 -11.07 23.88 31.57
CA ILE A 76 -12.33 24.61 31.68
C ILE A 76 -13.24 24.11 32.79
N THR A 77 -14.12 25.00 33.24
CA THR A 77 -15.21 24.67 34.17
C THR A 77 -16.26 23.78 33.48
N PRO A 78 -17.06 22.99 34.24
CA PRO A 78 -18.18 22.23 33.69
C PRO A 78 -19.16 23.07 32.86
N SER A 79 -19.44 24.31 33.29
CA SER A 79 -20.34 25.26 32.62
C SER A 79 -19.78 25.77 31.30
N GLU A 80 -18.47 25.98 31.18
CA GLU A 80 -17.83 26.30 29.91
C GLU A 80 -17.80 25.07 28.98
N ARG A 81 -17.69 23.86 29.55
CA ARG A 81 -17.62 22.61 28.76
C ARG A 81 -18.89 22.35 27.97
N SER A 82 -20.05 22.68 28.51
CA SER A 82 -21.34 22.49 27.83
C SER A 82 -21.58 23.45 26.66
N GLN A 83 -20.84 24.56 26.57
CA GLN A 83 -21.01 25.57 25.51
C GLN A 83 -20.53 25.07 24.14
N TYR A 84 -19.57 24.14 24.11
CA TYR A 84 -19.01 23.62 22.87
C TYR A 84 -19.85 22.47 22.32
N GLY A 85 -20.35 22.58 21.08
CA GLY A 85 -21.07 21.47 20.42
C GLY A 85 -20.17 20.30 20.03
N TYR A 86 -18.89 20.57 19.72
CA TYR A 86 -17.96 19.57 19.18
C TYR A 86 -16.58 19.61 19.85
N LEU A 87 -15.92 18.45 19.82
CA LEU A 87 -14.62 18.19 20.41
C LEU A 87 -13.64 17.70 19.36
N ARG A 88 -12.36 17.96 19.58
CA ARG A 88 -11.24 17.33 18.89
C ARG A 88 -10.45 16.50 19.89
N TYR A 89 -9.80 15.44 19.41
CA TYR A 89 -8.90 14.64 20.24
C TYR A 89 -7.71 15.46 20.73
N ALA A 90 -7.38 15.36 22.02
CA ALA A 90 -6.35 16.20 22.64
C ALA A 90 -4.92 15.78 22.38
N SER A 91 -4.68 14.50 22.11
CA SER A 91 -3.37 14.03 21.74
C SER A 91 -3.43 13.46 20.32
N GLU A 92 -2.64 14.03 19.41
CA GLU A 92 -2.36 13.42 18.12
C GLU A 92 -1.46 12.18 18.24
N PHE A 93 -0.98 11.89 19.46
CA PHE A 93 0.03 10.87 19.71
C PHE A 93 -0.50 9.66 20.50
N TRP A 94 -1.53 9.85 21.33
CA TRP A 94 -2.12 8.80 22.17
C TRP A 94 -3.63 8.74 22.00
N LEU A 95 -4.14 7.57 21.62
CA LEU A 95 -5.57 7.32 21.47
C LEU A 95 -6.11 6.51 22.65
N GLY A 96 -6.77 7.19 23.59
CA GLY A 96 -7.44 6.58 24.75
C GLY A 96 -8.90 6.24 24.51
N THR A 97 -9.59 7.05 23.70
CA THR A 97 -10.97 6.80 23.29
C THR A 97 -11.01 6.88 21.77
N PHE A 98 -11.90 6.15 21.13
CA PHE A 98 -12.17 6.31 19.70
C PHE A 98 -13.66 6.31 19.42
N VAL A 99 -14.04 6.97 18.33
CA VAL A 99 -15.43 7.16 17.93
C VAL A 99 -15.72 6.45 16.62
N ILE A 100 -16.88 5.81 16.55
CA ILE A 100 -17.49 5.31 15.31
C ILE A 100 -18.68 6.20 14.99
N ASP A 101 -18.63 6.87 13.84
CA ASP A 101 -19.67 7.77 13.35
C ASP A 101 -20.60 7.00 12.42
N ILE A 102 -21.91 7.15 12.61
CA ILE A 102 -22.94 6.51 11.81
C ILE A 102 -23.80 7.63 11.21
N ASP A 103 -23.58 7.87 9.90
CA ASP A 103 -24.28 8.89 9.12
C ASP A 103 -25.57 8.35 8.50
N SER A 104 -26.41 7.77 9.33
CA SER A 104 -27.75 7.31 8.98
C SER A 104 -28.70 7.57 10.14
N ASN A 105 -30.00 7.67 9.83
CA ASN A 105 -31.03 7.90 10.84
C ASN A 105 -31.31 6.60 11.62
N VAL A 106 -30.48 6.32 12.62
CA VAL A 106 -30.56 5.10 13.46
C VAL A 106 -30.68 5.39 14.95
N ALA A 107 -30.80 6.66 15.33
CA ALA A 107 -30.83 7.09 16.74
C ALA A 107 -31.89 6.36 17.60
N ALA A 108 -33.03 5.98 17.03
CA ALA A 108 -34.10 5.30 17.78
C ALA A 108 -33.81 3.81 18.04
N SER A 109 -33.09 3.13 17.14
CA SER A 109 -32.91 1.67 17.15
C SER A 109 -31.48 1.21 17.47
N ILE A 110 -30.52 2.14 17.58
CA ILE A 110 -29.10 1.79 17.71
C ILE A 110 -28.78 0.93 18.94
N GLU A 111 -29.41 1.19 20.10
CA GLU A 111 -29.23 0.36 21.30
C GLU A 111 -29.69 -1.08 21.08
N GLU A 112 -30.81 -1.26 20.39
CA GLU A 112 -31.37 -2.59 20.08
C GLU A 112 -30.49 -3.33 19.08
N ILE A 113 -30.06 -2.65 18.01
CA ILE A 113 -29.11 -3.19 17.01
C ILE A 113 -27.84 -3.71 17.69
N ILE A 114 -27.30 -2.95 18.65
CA ILE A 114 -26.10 -3.34 19.39
C ILE A 114 -26.40 -4.54 20.31
N LYS A 115 -27.51 -4.54 21.05
CA LYS A 115 -27.87 -5.63 21.97
C LYS A 115 -28.14 -6.96 21.26
N LEU A 116 -28.76 -6.91 20.08
CA LEU A 116 -29.12 -8.11 19.31
C LEU A 116 -27.92 -8.72 18.55
N ASN A 117 -26.83 -7.99 18.39
CA ASN A 117 -25.67 -8.45 17.64
C ASN A 117 -24.51 -8.84 18.58
N PRO A 118 -24.18 -10.14 18.70
CA PRO A 118 -23.11 -10.61 19.61
C PRO A 118 -21.72 -10.15 19.18
N ASP A 119 -21.53 -9.74 17.92
CA ASP A 119 -20.26 -9.26 17.40
C ASP A 119 -20.06 -7.74 17.66
N LEU A 120 -21.07 -7.05 18.20
CA LEU A 120 -21.00 -5.64 18.56
C LEU A 120 -20.70 -5.47 20.06
N PRO A 121 -19.52 -4.96 20.44
CA PRO A 121 -19.27 -4.58 21.81
C PRO A 121 -20.17 -3.40 22.21
N LEU A 122 -20.64 -3.42 23.46
CA LEU A 122 -21.41 -2.31 24.03
C LEU A 122 -20.54 -1.03 24.07
N PRO A 123 -20.97 0.08 23.46
CA PRO A 123 -20.21 1.33 23.53
C PRO A 123 -20.20 1.88 24.96
N ASN A 124 -19.13 2.60 25.30
CA ASN A 124 -19.06 3.32 26.57
C ASN A 124 -19.99 4.54 26.58
N LEU A 125 -20.24 5.14 25.41
CA LEU A 125 -21.18 6.24 25.28
C LEU A 125 -21.81 6.24 23.89
N ILE A 126 -23.08 6.60 23.83
CA ILE A 126 -23.82 6.87 22.60
C ILE A 126 -24.20 8.34 22.61
N VAL A 127 -23.84 9.06 21.56
CA VAL A 127 -24.21 10.47 21.37
C VAL A 127 -25.06 10.58 20.12
N LYS A 128 -26.34 10.89 20.29
CA LYS A 128 -27.35 10.95 19.25
C LYS A 128 -27.65 12.40 18.90
N ASN A 129 -27.67 12.70 17.61
CA ASN A 129 -28.18 13.98 17.12
C ASN A 129 -29.71 13.90 17.00
N PRO A 130 -30.47 14.67 17.81
CA PRO A 130 -31.93 14.63 17.75
C PRO A 130 -32.49 15.19 16.44
N VAL A 131 -31.71 15.98 15.67
CA VAL A 131 -32.17 16.64 14.45
C VAL A 131 -32.13 15.71 13.23
N ASN A 132 -31.01 15.02 13.01
CA ASN A 132 -30.82 14.18 11.82
C ASN A 132 -30.78 12.67 12.11
N GLY A 133 -30.82 12.28 13.39
CA GLY A 133 -30.80 10.88 13.80
C GLY A 133 -29.43 10.18 13.67
N HIS A 134 -28.37 10.91 13.33
CA HIS A 134 -27.01 10.37 13.25
C HIS A 134 -26.47 10.09 14.66
N VAL A 135 -25.62 9.08 14.76
CA VAL A 135 -25.12 8.59 16.06
C VAL A 135 -23.61 8.48 16.06
N GLN A 136 -22.99 8.89 17.17
CA GLN A 136 -21.59 8.62 17.46
C GLN A 136 -21.46 7.67 18.65
N LEU A 137 -20.73 6.59 18.44
CA LEU A 137 -20.45 5.58 19.47
C LEU A 137 -19.02 5.74 19.97
N TYR A 138 -18.85 5.90 21.26
CA TYR A 138 -17.55 6.08 21.92
C TYR A 138 -17.11 4.77 22.57
N TYR A 139 -15.86 4.40 22.33
CA TYR A 139 -15.21 3.25 22.94
C TYR A 139 -13.96 3.72 23.68
N CYS A 140 -13.94 3.51 24.99
CA CYS A 140 -12.83 3.88 25.88
C CYS A 140 -11.89 2.70 26.07
N LEU A 141 -10.59 2.94 25.94
CA LEU A 141 -9.53 1.96 26.16
C LEU A 141 -8.91 2.17 27.54
N ARG A 142 -8.75 1.06 28.27
CA ARG A 142 -8.07 1.06 29.57
C ARG A 142 -6.62 1.55 29.44
N ASN A 143 -5.94 1.07 28.40
CA ASN A 143 -4.59 1.50 28.03
C ASN A 143 -4.65 2.23 26.70
N SER A 144 -4.25 3.49 26.68
CA SER A 144 -4.20 4.28 25.45
C SER A 144 -3.14 3.72 24.48
N VAL A 145 -3.44 3.76 23.17
CA VAL A 145 -2.54 3.29 22.13
C VAL A 145 -1.74 4.47 21.58
N CYS A 146 -0.41 4.35 21.58
CA CYS A 146 0.45 5.35 20.94
C CYS A 146 0.38 5.20 19.42
N ILE A 147 -0.07 6.25 18.72
CA ILE A 147 -0.22 6.31 17.26
C ILE A 147 0.92 7.06 16.57
N ASP A 148 1.81 7.71 17.33
CA ASP A 148 3.01 8.38 16.81
C ASP A 148 4.16 7.41 16.60
N GLU A 149 4.53 7.16 15.35
CA GLU A 149 5.61 6.24 14.97
C GLU A 149 6.99 6.65 15.53
N LYS A 150 7.19 7.94 15.86
CA LYS A 150 8.46 8.45 16.40
C LYS A 150 8.59 8.24 17.91
N ASN A 151 7.51 7.90 18.61
CA ASN A 151 7.52 7.74 20.05
C ASN A 151 8.12 6.38 20.46
N LYS A 152 8.94 6.36 21.51
CA LYS A 152 9.55 5.12 22.04
C LYS A 152 8.53 4.08 22.49
N ARG A 153 7.32 4.50 22.88
CA ARG A 153 6.23 3.61 23.30
C ARG A 153 5.31 3.19 22.15
N TYR A 154 5.65 3.53 20.91
CA TYR A 154 4.93 3.10 19.72
C TYR A 154 5.00 1.59 19.55
N SER A 155 3.86 0.97 19.25
CA SER A 155 3.77 -0.44 18.89
C SER A 155 2.98 -0.58 17.61
N LYS A 156 3.68 -0.94 16.52
CA LYS A 156 3.04 -1.22 15.22
C LYS A 156 1.94 -2.28 15.35
N LYS A 157 2.15 -3.30 16.18
CA LYS A 157 1.15 -4.35 16.44
C LYS A 157 -0.12 -3.77 17.07
N ALA A 158 0.02 -2.91 18.08
CA ALA A 158 -1.12 -2.28 18.75
C ALA A 158 -1.91 -1.35 17.82
N VAL A 159 -1.21 -0.55 17.00
CA VAL A 159 -1.86 0.36 16.03
C VAL A 159 -2.59 -0.41 14.94
N VAL A 160 -1.98 -1.48 14.40
CA VAL A 160 -2.63 -2.36 13.42
C VAL A 160 -3.88 -3.01 14.02
N LEU A 161 -3.80 -3.51 15.25
CA LEU A 161 -4.92 -4.12 15.95
C LEU A 161 -6.06 -3.12 16.20
N LEU A 162 -5.74 -1.91 16.65
CA LEU A 162 -6.70 -0.83 16.85
C LEU A 162 -7.42 -0.47 15.55
N ASN A 163 -6.67 -0.29 14.45
CA ASN A 163 -7.26 0.03 13.17
C ASN A 163 -8.14 -1.13 12.65
N ALA A 164 -7.74 -2.38 12.85
CA ALA A 164 -8.54 -3.56 12.52
C ALA A 164 -9.88 -3.56 13.25
N VAL A 165 -9.88 -3.35 14.57
CA VAL A 165 -11.08 -3.25 15.40
C VAL A 165 -11.98 -2.13 14.91
N LYS A 166 -11.42 -0.92 14.69
CA LYS A 166 -12.18 0.22 14.17
C LYS A 166 -12.83 -0.08 12.83
N THR A 167 -12.08 -0.65 11.88
CA THR A 167 -12.60 -1.03 10.57
C THR A 167 -13.73 -2.05 10.70
N ARG A 168 -13.56 -3.08 11.53
CA ARG A 168 -14.58 -4.11 11.74
C ARG A 168 -15.86 -3.54 12.36
N LEU A 169 -15.74 -2.64 13.33
CA LEU A 169 -16.89 -1.95 13.92
C LEU A 169 -17.63 -1.10 12.89
N LYS A 170 -16.90 -0.35 12.04
CA LYS A 170 -17.51 0.42 10.94
C LYS A 170 -18.25 -0.50 9.96
N GLU A 171 -17.71 -1.68 9.65
CA GLU A 171 -18.38 -2.65 8.79
C GLU A 171 -19.67 -3.21 9.42
N LEU A 172 -19.65 -3.53 10.71
CA LEU A 172 -20.81 -4.11 11.41
C LEU A 172 -21.94 -3.09 11.61
N LEU A 173 -21.59 -1.81 11.76
CA LEU A 173 -22.53 -0.71 12.04
C LEU A 173 -22.89 0.12 10.81
N ASN A 174 -22.39 -0.24 9.63
CA ASN A 174 -22.44 0.59 8.43
C ASN A 174 -21.97 2.05 8.69
N GLY A 175 -20.93 2.20 9.51
CA GLY A 175 -20.38 3.50 9.90
C GLY A 175 -19.51 4.16 8.82
N ASP A 176 -19.23 5.45 8.99
CA ASP A 176 -18.45 6.22 8.03
C ASP A 176 -16.96 5.83 8.04
N PHE A 177 -16.47 5.30 6.91
CA PHE A 177 -15.06 4.97 6.71
C PHE A 177 -14.16 6.19 6.55
N ALA A 178 -14.69 7.32 6.09
CA ALA A 178 -13.95 8.57 5.92
C ALA A 178 -13.67 9.27 7.26
N HIS A 179 -14.45 9.00 8.30
CA HIS A 179 -14.25 9.55 9.65
C HIS A 179 -12.88 9.18 10.22
N ARG A 180 -12.00 10.18 10.33
CA ARG A 180 -10.59 10.04 10.77
C ARG A 180 -10.35 10.27 12.26
N ASN A 181 -11.40 10.25 13.10
CA ASN A 181 -11.29 10.66 14.50
C ASN A 181 -10.71 12.08 14.64
N SER A 182 -11.20 13.04 13.85
CA SER A 182 -10.75 14.44 13.93
C SER A 182 -11.71 15.31 14.74
N VAL A 183 -12.99 14.95 14.75
CA VAL A 183 -14.08 15.70 15.38
C VAL A 183 -15.07 14.72 15.99
N ALA A 184 -15.53 14.99 17.20
CA ALA A 184 -16.58 14.21 17.85
C ALA A 184 -17.61 15.15 18.51
N LYS A 185 -18.85 14.71 18.69
CA LYS A 185 -19.95 15.47 19.31
C LYS A 185 -19.73 15.55 20.82
N ASN A 186 -19.73 16.74 21.40
CA ASN A 186 -19.45 16.91 22.83
C ASN A 186 -20.60 16.38 23.70
N PRO A 187 -20.45 15.28 24.45
CA PRO A 187 -21.57 14.75 25.21
C PRO A 187 -22.05 15.68 26.35
N HIS A 188 -21.26 16.68 26.74
CA HIS A 188 -21.68 17.68 27.75
C HIS A 188 -22.54 18.81 27.15
N SER A 189 -22.69 18.85 25.83
CA SER A 189 -23.54 19.84 25.16
C SER A 189 -25.00 19.40 25.17
N SER A 190 -25.90 20.32 25.50
CA SER A 190 -27.35 20.12 25.43
C SER A 190 -27.87 19.89 24.00
N MET A 191 -27.02 20.08 22.98
CA MET A 191 -27.36 19.82 21.57
C MET A 191 -27.57 18.34 21.27
N TRP A 192 -27.05 17.43 22.09
CA TRP A 192 -27.06 15.99 21.83
C TRP A 192 -27.77 15.21 22.92
N ARG A 193 -28.42 14.11 22.54
CA ARG A 193 -28.92 13.12 23.51
C ARG A 193 -27.83 12.10 23.79
N VAL A 194 -27.63 11.75 25.04
CA VAL A 194 -26.53 10.89 25.48
C VAL A 194 -27.08 9.70 26.25
N SER A 195 -26.57 8.51 25.97
CA SER A 195 -26.86 7.30 26.75
C SER A 195 -25.59 6.48 26.95
N THR A 196 -25.47 5.84 28.11
CA THR A 196 -24.32 5.00 28.48
C THR A 196 -24.73 3.54 28.49
N MET A 197 -23.98 2.67 27.78
CA MET A 197 -24.25 1.21 27.79
C MET A 197 -23.20 0.42 28.57
N ARG A 198 -21.99 0.95 28.76
CA ARG A 198 -20.91 0.27 29.47
C ARG A 198 -20.03 1.22 30.27
N VAL A 199 -19.81 0.89 31.54
CA VAL A 199 -19.01 1.70 32.48
C VAL A 199 -17.53 1.32 32.49
N GLN A 200 -17.18 0.07 32.17
CA GLN A 200 -15.78 -0.38 32.20
C GLN A 200 -15.07 -0.07 30.88
N PRO A 201 -13.85 0.49 30.92
CA PRO A 201 -13.05 0.67 29.72
C PRO A 201 -12.57 -0.69 29.17
N TYR A 202 -12.44 -0.77 27.85
CA TYR A 202 -12.03 -1.98 27.17
C TYR A 202 -10.52 -2.20 27.21
N GLN A 203 -10.10 -3.46 27.30
CA GLN A 203 -8.80 -3.84 26.75
C GLN A 203 -8.90 -3.96 25.24
N LEU A 204 -7.87 -3.54 24.49
CA LEU A 204 -7.92 -3.63 23.03
C LEU A 204 -8.07 -5.09 22.53
N ALA A 205 -7.48 -6.05 23.24
CA ALA A 205 -7.65 -7.47 22.95
C ALA A 205 -9.08 -7.97 23.18
N GLU A 206 -9.80 -7.41 24.15
CA GLU A 206 -11.21 -7.72 24.42
C GLU A 206 -12.09 -7.30 23.23
N LEU A 207 -11.90 -6.08 22.74
CA LEU A 207 -12.62 -5.59 21.55
C LEU A 207 -12.33 -6.45 20.32
N ALA A 208 -11.07 -6.84 20.11
CA ALA A 208 -10.66 -7.71 19.01
C ALA A 208 -11.35 -9.09 19.06
N ARG A 209 -11.49 -9.66 20.26
CA ARG A 209 -12.19 -10.94 20.48
C ARG A 209 -13.68 -10.82 20.18
N ILE A 210 -14.36 -9.80 20.73
CA ILE A 210 -15.81 -9.59 20.54
C ILE A 210 -16.13 -9.36 19.06
N THR A 211 -15.37 -8.49 18.40
CA THR A 211 -15.61 -8.13 16.99
C THR A 211 -15.18 -9.21 15.98
N ARG A 212 -14.61 -10.33 16.46
CA ARG A 212 -14.15 -11.49 15.67
C ARG A 212 -13.24 -11.10 14.50
N ILE A 213 -12.34 -10.13 14.70
CA ILE A 213 -11.44 -9.63 13.64
C ILE A 213 -10.52 -10.71 13.05
N TYR A 214 -10.32 -11.83 13.75
CA TYR A 214 -9.44 -12.92 13.31
C TYR A 214 -10.17 -13.96 12.45
N GLU A 215 -11.50 -13.96 12.48
CA GLU A 215 -12.32 -14.83 11.63
C GLU A 215 -12.48 -14.26 10.21
N ARG A 216 -12.37 -12.93 10.07
CA ARG A 216 -12.28 -12.24 8.79
C ARG A 216 -10.96 -11.48 8.69
N PRO A 217 -10.02 -11.92 7.84
CA PRO A 217 -8.74 -11.23 7.76
C PRO A 217 -8.93 -9.77 7.28
N VAL A 218 -8.31 -8.85 8.03
CA VAL A 218 -8.39 -7.38 7.88
C VAL A 218 -7.61 -6.95 6.63
N ILE A 219 -8.18 -7.22 5.46
CA ILE A 219 -7.50 -7.03 4.17
C ILE A 219 -8.24 -6.00 3.30
N ARG A 220 -9.46 -5.63 3.69
CA ARG A 220 -10.27 -4.65 2.97
C ARG A 220 -9.56 -3.32 2.72
N PRO A 221 -8.64 -2.79 3.54
CA PRO A 221 -8.00 -1.51 3.20
C PRO A 221 -7.07 -1.59 1.97
N MET A 222 -6.47 -2.74 1.67
CA MET A 222 -5.41 -2.84 0.65
C MET A 222 -5.90 -3.26 -0.74
N LEU A 223 -7.02 -3.96 -0.83
CA LEU A 223 -7.64 -4.30 -2.11
C LEU A 223 -8.36 -3.10 -2.75
N PHE A 224 -8.74 -2.10 -1.94
CA PHE A 224 -9.52 -0.94 -2.36
C PHE A 224 -8.73 0.38 -2.48
N THR A 225 -7.39 0.37 -2.36
CA THR A 225 -6.60 1.61 -2.51
C THR A 225 -6.76 2.22 -3.91
N PRO A 226 -7.17 3.50 -4.05
CA PRO A 226 -7.47 4.14 -5.33
C PRO A 226 -6.27 4.32 -6.27
N ASN A 227 -5.03 4.10 -5.81
CA ASN A 227 -3.84 4.11 -6.68
C ASN A 227 -3.82 2.98 -7.72
N SER A 228 -4.69 1.97 -7.61
CA SER A 228 -4.89 0.95 -8.65
C SER A 228 -5.91 1.36 -9.73
N ALA A 229 -6.58 2.51 -9.60
CA ALA A 229 -7.48 3.04 -10.63
C ALA A 229 -6.76 3.34 -11.96
N LYS A 230 -5.42 3.47 -11.96
CA LYS A 230 -4.62 3.56 -13.20
C LYS A 230 -4.58 2.25 -14.01
N ALA A 231 -4.97 1.11 -13.45
CA ALA A 231 -4.97 -0.18 -14.14
C ALA A 231 -6.35 -0.56 -14.73
N VAL A 232 -7.44 0.07 -14.31
CA VAL A 232 -8.78 -0.20 -14.86
C VAL A 232 -9.15 0.91 -15.85
N LYS A 233 -8.39 0.99 -16.95
CA LYS A 233 -8.93 1.54 -18.19
C LYS A 233 -9.94 0.53 -18.75
N LEU A 234 -11.12 0.43 -18.15
CA LEU A 234 -12.25 -0.30 -18.73
C LEU A 234 -13.55 0.39 -18.33
N SER A 235 -13.71 1.62 -18.83
CA SER A 235 -15.01 2.21 -19.10
C SER A 235 -15.60 1.52 -20.33
N LYS A 236 -16.10 0.29 -20.19
CA LYS A 236 -16.99 -0.33 -21.18
C LYS A 236 -18.09 -1.07 -20.44
N ASN A 237 -19.32 -0.91 -20.93
CA ASN A 237 -20.46 -1.70 -20.49
C ASN A 237 -20.11 -3.18 -20.69
N ILE A 238 -19.79 -3.90 -19.60
CA ILE A 238 -19.43 -5.32 -19.65
C ILE A 238 -20.67 -6.07 -20.16
N THR A 239 -20.59 -6.64 -21.35
CA THR A 239 -21.67 -7.37 -22.00
C THR A 239 -21.88 -8.74 -21.34
N VAL A 240 -23.06 -9.32 -21.58
CA VAL A 240 -23.39 -10.69 -21.16
C VAL A 240 -22.40 -11.64 -21.84
N GLY A 241 -21.57 -12.33 -21.04
CA GLY A 241 -20.55 -13.29 -21.50
C GLY A 241 -19.11 -12.91 -21.13
N GLU A 242 -18.79 -11.62 -20.99
CA GLU A 242 -17.41 -11.17 -20.68
C GLU A 242 -17.15 -11.00 -19.17
N ARG A 243 -18.21 -11.04 -18.35
CA ARG A 243 -18.18 -10.77 -16.89
C ARG A 243 -17.25 -11.70 -16.13
N ASN A 244 -17.29 -13.00 -16.41
CA ASN A 244 -16.46 -14.00 -15.74
C ASN A 244 -14.97 -13.73 -15.99
N ASN A 245 -14.62 -13.57 -17.27
CA ASN A 245 -13.25 -13.28 -17.70
C ASN A 245 -12.76 -11.93 -17.16
N TRP A 246 -13.61 -10.90 -17.19
CA TRP A 246 -13.31 -9.60 -16.62
C TRP A 246 -13.04 -9.67 -15.11
N LEU A 247 -13.88 -10.38 -14.36
CA LEU A 247 -13.74 -10.54 -12.92
C LEU A 247 -12.47 -11.33 -12.59
N PHE A 248 -12.20 -12.42 -13.33
CA PHE A 248 -10.98 -13.21 -13.21
C PHE A 248 -9.73 -12.38 -13.48
N GLU A 249 -9.66 -11.71 -14.64
CA GLU A 249 -8.51 -10.93 -15.08
C GLU A 249 -8.22 -9.78 -14.12
N THR A 250 -9.27 -9.09 -13.65
CA THR A 250 -9.14 -8.02 -12.67
C THR A 250 -8.59 -8.56 -11.36
N VAL A 251 -9.23 -9.58 -10.80
CA VAL A 251 -8.98 -10.03 -9.43
C VAL A 251 -7.64 -10.77 -9.31
N ARG A 252 -7.22 -11.54 -10.32
CA ARG A 252 -5.99 -12.34 -10.24
C ARG A 252 -4.74 -11.50 -10.00
N HIS A 253 -4.63 -10.30 -10.59
CA HIS A 253 -3.48 -9.42 -10.36
C HIS A 253 -3.42 -8.88 -8.93
N HIS A 254 -4.58 -8.68 -8.31
CA HIS A 254 -4.68 -8.33 -6.90
C HIS A 254 -4.33 -9.53 -6.01
N ALA A 255 -4.87 -10.71 -6.34
CA ALA A 255 -4.61 -11.95 -5.62
C ALA A 255 -3.11 -12.28 -5.56
N TYR A 256 -2.37 -12.12 -6.67
CA TYR A 256 -0.94 -12.43 -6.69
C TYR A 256 -0.13 -11.53 -5.75
N LYS A 257 -0.41 -10.22 -5.76
CA LYS A 257 0.24 -9.28 -4.85
C LYS A 257 -0.10 -9.56 -3.39
N LEU A 258 -1.36 -9.91 -3.15
CA LEU A 258 -1.87 -10.18 -1.82
C LEU A 258 -1.27 -11.46 -1.24
N TYR A 259 -1.28 -12.53 -2.02
CA TYR A 259 -0.69 -13.82 -1.65
C TYR A 259 0.80 -13.67 -1.37
N PHE A 260 1.54 -12.91 -2.18
CA PHE A 260 2.97 -12.68 -1.92
C PHE A 260 3.24 -11.89 -0.63
N LYS A 261 2.31 -11.06 -0.19
CA LYS A 261 2.49 -10.24 1.01
C LYS A 261 2.11 -10.97 2.30
N HIS A 262 1.16 -11.90 2.22
CA HIS A 262 0.49 -12.46 3.39
C HIS A 262 0.24 -13.97 3.32
N GLY A 263 0.68 -14.65 2.26
CA GLY A 263 0.39 -16.07 2.06
C GLY A 263 1.10 -16.99 3.05
N GLU A 264 2.17 -16.52 3.72
CA GLU A 264 2.79 -17.21 4.87
C GLU A 264 1.94 -17.08 6.14
N ASP A 265 1.30 -15.93 6.33
CA ASP A 265 0.54 -15.63 7.56
C ASP A 265 -0.87 -16.22 7.54
N TRP A 266 -1.41 -16.56 6.37
CA TRP A 266 -2.83 -16.92 6.21
C TRP A 266 -3.05 -18.34 5.75
N THR A 267 -4.09 -18.94 6.33
CA THR A 267 -4.63 -20.19 5.82
C THR A 267 -5.28 -19.99 4.44
N LYS A 268 -5.28 -21.05 3.63
CA LYS A 268 -5.97 -21.08 2.32
C LYS A 268 -7.44 -20.64 2.42
N ARG A 269 -8.11 -20.99 3.53
CA ARG A 269 -9.50 -20.62 3.81
C ARG A 269 -9.65 -19.10 4.03
N GLN A 270 -8.78 -18.50 4.85
CA GLN A 270 -8.79 -17.05 5.10
C GLN A 270 -8.50 -16.27 3.81
N PHE A 271 -7.49 -16.69 3.04
CA PHE A 271 -7.18 -16.08 1.75
C PHE A 271 -8.37 -16.15 0.78
N MET A 272 -8.98 -17.34 0.64
CA MET A 272 -10.14 -17.53 -0.22
C MET A 272 -11.34 -16.69 0.21
N SER A 273 -11.65 -16.64 1.51
CA SER A 273 -12.76 -15.84 2.04
C SER A 273 -12.57 -14.36 1.74
N CYS A 274 -11.35 -13.84 1.90
CA CYS A 274 -11.06 -12.46 1.57
C CYS A 274 -11.23 -12.17 0.08
N LEU A 275 -10.69 -13.06 -0.76
CA LEU A 275 -10.73 -12.87 -2.20
C LEU A 275 -12.18 -12.90 -2.69
N PHE A 276 -12.99 -13.79 -2.13
CA PHE A 276 -14.41 -13.90 -2.42
C PHE A 276 -15.20 -12.64 -2.04
N ASP A 277 -15.00 -12.08 -0.84
CA ASP A 277 -15.61 -10.82 -0.42
C ASP A 277 -15.30 -9.68 -1.41
N PHE A 278 -14.03 -9.58 -1.84
CA PHE A 278 -13.60 -8.57 -2.81
C PHE A 278 -14.25 -8.77 -4.17
N MET A 279 -14.33 -10.01 -4.64
CA MET A 279 -14.97 -10.36 -5.91
C MET A 279 -16.46 -10.07 -5.90
N ASN A 280 -17.16 -10.40 -4.82
CA ASN A 280 -18.59 -10.10 -4.68
C ASN A 280 -18.85 -8.59 -4.71
N LYS A 281 -18.05 -7.81 -3.99
CA LYS A 281 -18.18 -6.35 -4.01
C LYS A 281 -17.93 -5.78 -5.42
N LEU A 282 -16.88 -6.23 -6.10
CA LEU A 282 -16.62 -5.80 -7.49
C LEU A 282 -17.74 -6.21 -8.46
N ASN A 283 -18.26 -7.43 -8.30
CA ASN A 283 -19.36 -7.94 -9.11
C ASN A 283 -20.63 -7.10 -8.93
N LEU A 284 -20.97 -6.72 -7.69
CA LEU A 284 -22.12 -5.85 -7.40
C LEU A 284 -21.93 -4.41 -7.88
N GLU A 285 -20.72 -3.85 -7.73
CA GLU A 285 -20.46 -2.44 -8.07
C GLU A 285 -20.26 -2.19 -9.57
N LYS A 286 -19.72 -3.17 -10.31
CA LYS A 286 -19.21 -2.97 -11.68
C LYS A 286 -19.96 -3.75 -12.75
N CYS A 287 -20.62 -4.86 -12.41
CA CYS A 287 -21.42 -5.61 -13.37
C CYS A 287 -22.86 -5.08 -13.35
N LYS A 288 -23.38 -4.65 -14.51
CA LYS A 288 -24.80 -4.23 -14.63
C LYS A 288 -25.76 -5.33 -14.20
N THR A 289 -25.46 -6.57 -14.58
CA THR A 289 -26.12 -7.78 -14.12
C THR A 289 -25.08 -8.66 -13.41
N PRO A 290 -25.07 -8.66 -12.06
CA PRO A 290 -24.12 -9.42 -11.27
C PRO A 290 -24.14 -10.91 -11.62
N LEU A 291 -22.96 -11.54 -11.62
CA LEU A 291 -22.85 -12.99 -11.67
C LEU A 291 -23.45 -13.62 -10.41
N VAL A 292 -23.98 -14.84 -10.56
CA VAL A 292 -24.48 -15.62 -9.43
C VAL A 292 -23.33 -15.97 -8.49
N GLU A 293 -23.60 -15.99 -7.19
CA GLU A 293 -22.60 -16.24 -6.15
C GLU A 293 -21.76 -17.52 -6.40
N ARG A 294 -22.41 -18.59 -6.89
CA ARG A 294 -21.74 -19.85 -7.24
C ARG A 294 -20.63 -19.64 -8.27
N GLU A 295 -20.89 -18.87 -9.31
CA GLU A 295 -19.93 -18.58 -10.38
C GLU A 295 -18.75 -17.75 -9.84
N VAL A 296 -19.03 -16.73 -9.03
CA VAL A 296 -18.00 -15.95 -8.35
C VAL A 296 -17.12 -16.83 -7.47
N ARG A 297 -17.73 -17.79 -6.77
CA ARG A 297 -17.03 -18.76 -5.91
C ARG A 297 -16.11 -19.68 -6.71
N GLU A 298 -16.53 -20.13 -7.88
CA GLU A 298 -15.73 -20.97 -8.78
C GLU A 298 -14.51 -20.20 -9.31
N ILE A 299 -14.68 -18.96 -9.76
CA ILE A 299 -13.57 -18.09 -10.17
C ILE A 299 -12.60 -17.88 -9.00
N CYS A 300 -13.14 -17.60 -7.80
CA CYS A 300 -12.33 -17.43 -6.59
C CYS A 300 -11.52 -18.68 -6.24
N ARG A 301 -12.12 -19.88 -6.37
CA ARG A 301 -11.43 -21.16 -6.16
C ARG A 301 -10.30 -21.33 -7.17
N SER A 302 -10.53 -21.02 -8.44
CA SER A 302 -9.52 -21.11 -9.51
C SER A 302 -8.30 -20.26 -9.19
N ILE A 303 -8.50 -18.98 -8.84
CA ILE A 303 -7.41 -18.06 -8.50
C ILE A 303 -6.68 -18.51 -7.23
N THR A 304 -7.42 -18.91 -6.19
CA THR A 304 -6.85 -19.37 -4.93
C THR A 304 -6.00 -20.63 -5.14
N ARG A 305 -6.53 -21.60 -5.89
CA ARG A 305 -5.85 -22.84 -6.25
C ARG A 305 -4.54 -22.52 -6.95
N PHE A 306 -4.58 -21.65 -7.96
CA PHE A 306 -3.38 -21.24 -8.69
C PHE A 306 -2.31 -20.63 -7.76
N CYS A 307 -2.70 -19.75 -6.83
CA CYS A 307 -1.75 -19.13 -5.90
C CYS A 307 -1.06 -20.17 -5.00
N TYR A 308 -1.82 -21.06 -4.37
CA TYR A 308 -1.27 -22.04 -3.43
C TYR A 308 -0.58 -23.23 -4.11
N GLU A 309 -1.02 -23.67 -5.30
CA GLU A 309 -0.40 -24.81 -5.99
C GLU A 309 0.84 -24.38 -6.80
N ARG A 310 0.80 -23.21 -7.45
CA ARG A 310 1.92 -22.75 -8.30
C ARG A 310 2.97 -22.00 -7.51
N TYR A 311 2.57 -21.31 -6.45
CA TYR A 311 3.44 -20.45 -5.63
C TYR A 311 3.45 -20.85 -4.15
N SER A 312 3.22 -22.13 -3.82
CA SER A 312 3.39 -22.62 -2.44
C SER A 312 4.71 -22.12 -1.84
N TYR A 313 4.71 -21.58 -0.63
CA TYR A 313 5.90 -21.07 0.07
C TYR A 313 6.86 -22.21 0.50
N SER A 314 7.25 -23.06 -0.46
CA SER A 314 8.42 -23.91 -0.35
C SER A 314 9.65 -23.12 -0.78
N GLU A 315 10.84 -23.52 -0.35
CA GLU A 315 12.12 -22.85 -0.67
C GLU A 315 12.30 -22.58 -2.18
N ASN A 316 11.68 -23.40 -3.04
CA ASN A 316 11.70 -23.27 -4.50
C ASN A 316 10.98 -22.01 -5.07
N THR A 317 9.95 -21.46 -4.42
CA THR A 317 9.17 -20.34 -5.00
C THR A 317 9.86 -18.99 -4.84
N ASN A 318 10.58 -18.79 -3.74
CA ASN A 318 11.45 -17.62 -3.57
C ASN A 318 12.52 -17.53 -4.66
N ASP A 319 13.07 -18.67 -5.08
CA ASP A 319 14.05 -18.72 -6.16
C ASP A 319 13.46 -18.46 -7.54
N VAL A 320 12.26 -18.97 -7.82
CA VAL A 320 11.53 -18.66 -9.06
C VAL A 320 11.24 -17.15 -9.16
N LEU A 321 10.75 -16.54 -8.09
CA LEU A 321 10.43 -15.11 -8.07
C LEU A 321 11.69 -14.23 -8.17
N ARG A 322 12.78 -14.60 -7.50
CA ARG A 322 14.09 -13.95 -7.66
C ARG A 322 14.58 -14.01 -9.10
N LYS A 323 14.43 -15.16 -9.78
CA LYS A 323 14.78 -15.33 -11.19
C LYS A 323 13.96 -14.39 -12.08
N ILE A 324 12.64 -14.32 -11.87
CA ILE A 324 11.75 -13.40 -12.60
C ILE A 324 12.15 -11.94 -12.37
N ALA A 325 12.34 -11.53 -11.10
CA ALA A 325 12.74 -10.17 -10.74
C ALA A 325 14.10 -9.78 -11.37
N LYS A 326 15.08 -10.69 -11.35
CA LYS A 326 16.38 -10.50 -11.99
C LYS A 326 16.25 -10.32 -13.50
N GLN A 327 15.43 -11.15 -14.17
CA GLN A 327 15.21 -11.05 -15.61
C GLN A 327 14.51 -9.75 -16.00
N LEU A 328 13.46 -9.36 -15.26
CA LEU A 328 12.74 -8.11 -15.46
C LEU A 328 13.63 -6.88 -15.18
N GLY A 329 14.41 -6.92 -14.10
CA GLY A 329 15.39 -5.89 -13.76
C GLY A 329 16.43 -5.70 -14.87
N ARG A 330 16.91 -6.80 -15.47
CA ARG A 330 17.83 -6.75 -16.62
C ARG A 330 17.17 -6.10 -17.84
N LYS A 331 15.94 -6.50 -18.19
CA LYS A 331 15.19 -5.90 -19.32
C LYS A 331 14.92 -4.41 -19.08
N GLY A 332 14.46 -4.04 -17.89
CA GLY A 332 14.20 -2.65 -17.52
C GLY A 332 15.47 -1.80 -17.49
N GLY A 333 16.58 -2.34 -16.99
CA GLY A 333 17.89 -1.70 -17.02
C GLY A 333 18.40 -1.46 -18.45
N ALA A 334 18.22 -2.44 -19.34
CA ALA A 334 18.58 -2.31 -20.75
C ALA A 334 17.71 -1.26 -21.47
N ALA A 335 16.39 -1.27 -21.25
CA ALA A 335 15.46 -0.30 -21.82
C ALA A 335 15.79 1.14 -21.36
N LYS A 336 16.02 1.34 -20.05
CA LYS A 336 16.49 2.63 -19.51
C LYS A 336 17.84 3.03 -20.11
N GLY A 337 18.78 2.08 -20.22
CA GLY A 337 20.08 2.32 -20.85
C GLY A 337 19.98 2.86 -22.28
N LYS A 338 19.05 2.32 -23.08
CA LYS A 338 18.75 2.79 -24.44
C LYS A 338 18.08 4.15 -24.45
N SER A 339 17.06 4.36 -23.60
CA SER A 339 16.34 5.63 -23.49
C SER A 339 17.28 6.82 -23.17
N TYR A 340 18.27 6.62 -22.29
CA TYR A 340 19.25 7.65 -21.94
C TYR A 340 20.50 7.70 -22.84
N ALA A 341 20.55 6.93 -23.94
CA ALA A 341 21.77 6.80 -24.73
C ALA A 341 22.23 8.13 -25.36
N LYS A 342 21.29 8.94 -25.85
CA LYS A 342 21.59 10.25 -26.47
C LYS A 342 22.14 11.23 -25.44
N GLN A 343 21.50 11.34 -24.27
CA GLN A 343 21.97 12.20 -23.18
C GLN A 343 23.35 11.77 -22.68
N ARG A 344 23.60 10.45 -22.53
CA ARG A 344 24.89 9.92 -22.10
C ARG A 344 26.01 10.20 -23.12
N ARG A 345 25.73 10.09 -24.41
CA ARG A 345 26.68 10.46 -25.49
C ARG A 345 26.98 11.95 -25.47
N LYS A 346 25.96 12.80 -25.31
CA LYS A 346 26.11 14.26 -25.19
C LYS A 346 26.96 14.62 -23.96
N ALA A 347 26.69 14.02 -22.81
CA ALA A 347 27.46 14.24 -21.58
C ALA A 347 28.95 13.91 -21.74
N LEU A 348 29.28 12.79 -22.41
CA LEU A 348 30.67 12.42 -22.69
C LEU A 348 31.35 13.38 -23.68
N SER A 349 30.63 13.87 -24.69
CA SER A 349 31.14 14.87 -25.63
C SER A 349 31.47 16.18 -24.91
N LEU A 350 30.56 16.68 -24.07
CA LEU A 350 30.78 17.90 -23.27
C LEU A 350 31.94 17.75 -22.28
N HIS A 351 32.07 16.57 -21.65
CA HIS A 351 33.20 16.30 -20.76
C HIS A 351 34.55 16.33 -21.51
N ARG A 352 34.60 15.80 -22.75
CA ARG A 352 35.82 15.87 -23.58
C ARG A 352 36.20 17.30 -23.98
N LYS A 353 35.21 18.19 -24.08
CA LYS A 353 35.41 19.62 -24.31
C LYS A 353 35.84 20.39 -23.05
N GLY A 354 36.00 19.72 -21.91
CA GLY A 354 36.48 20.33 -20.67
C GLY A 354 35.41 21.00 -19.81
N LEU A 355 34.12 20.87 -20.14
CA LEU A 355 33.05 21.47 -19.35
C LEU A 355 32.95 20.87 -17.94
N SER A 356 32.50 21.69 -17.00
CA SER A 356 32.30 21.29 -15.61
C SER A 356 31.15 20.29 -15.47
N VAL A 357 31.19 19.48 -14.42
CA VAL A 357 30.14 18.49 -14.14
C VAL A 357 28.78 19.16 -13.89
N ALA A 358 28.78 20.35 -13.29
CA ALA A 358 27.55 21.12 -13.05
C ALA A 358 26.86 21.54 -14.36
N GLU A 359 27.62 22.05 -15.31
CA GLU A 359 27.11 22.45 -16.63
C GLU A 359 26.62 21.25 -17.45
N ILE A 360 27.32 20.12 -17.37
CA ILE A 360 26.90 18.88 -18.05
C ILE A 360 25.55 18.39 -17.52
N VAL A 361 25.35 18.45 -16.20
CA VAL A 361 24.08 18.07 -15.56
C VAL A 361 22.94 18.97 -16.03
N ASN A 362 23.15 20.30 -16.01
CA ASN A 362 22.14 21.26 -16.46
C ASN A 362 21.78 21.05 -17.94
N THR A 363 22.78 20.77 -18.79
CA THR A 363 22.59 20.62 -20.24
C THR A 363 21.97 19.28 -20.66
N THR A 364 22.19 18.21 -19.89
CA THR A 364 21.77 16.85 -20.26
C THR A 364 20.65 16.30 -19.40
N GLN A 365 20.27 17.02 -18.32
CA GLN A 365 19.28 16.63 -17.32
C GLN A 365 19.55 15.25 -16.69
N LEU A 366 20.81 14.80 -16.71
CA LEU A 366 21.25 13.59 -16.03
C LEU A 366 21.60 13.90 -14.58
N SER A 367 21.43 12.93 -13.67
CA SER A 367 21.86 13.10 -12.29
C SER A 367 23.38 13.28 -12.18
N LYS A 368 23.85 14.08 -11.20
CA LYS A 368 25.28 14.23 -10.87
C LYS A 368 25.98 12.88 -10.74
N SER A 369 25.36 11.92 -10.04
CA SER A 369 25.87 10.55 -9.87
C SER A 369 26.05 9.80 -11.20
N THR A 370 25.13 9.97 -12.14
CA THR A 370 25.22 9.34 -13.46
C THR A 370 26.37 9.92 -14.28
N VAL A 371 26.56 11.24 -14.23
CA VAL A 371 27.66 11.92 -14.94
C VAL A 371 29.02 11.46 -14.40
N TYR A 372 29.20 11.42 -13.08
CA TYR A 372 30.44 10.90 -12.47
C TYR A 372 30.72 9.44 -12.84
N ALA A 373 29.68 8.59 -12.84
CA ALA A 373 29.82 7.19 -13.24
C ALA A 373 30.26 7.04 -14.71
N LEU A 374 29.73 7.88 -15.61
CA LEU A 374 30.13 7.91 -17.02
C LEU A 374 31.59 8.33 -17.20
N ILE A 375 32.01 9.39 -16.50
CA ILE A 375 33.40 9.89 -16.55
C ILE A 375 34.36 8.83 -16.02
N LYS A 376 34.06 8.23 -14.86
CA LYS A 376 34.87 7.14 -14.28
C LYS A 376 35.03 5.98 -15.25
N LYS A 377 33.93 5.54 -15.87
CA LYS A 377 33.94 4.46 -16.88
C LYS A 377 34.73 4.83 -18.14
N HIS A 378 34.69 6.11 -18.55
CA HIS A 378 35.45 6.60 -19.69
C HIS A 378 36.96 6.59 -19.39
N LYS A 379 37.37 7.13 -18.23
CA LYS A 379 38.76 7.13 -17.76
C LYS A 379 39.32 5.71 -17.63
N SER A 380 38.56 4.78 -17.04
CA SER A 380 38.98 3.37 -16.92
C SER A 380 39.16 2.69 -18.28
N ARG A 381 38.34 3.04 -19.29
CA ARG A 381 38.49 2.54 -20.66
C ARG A 381 39.77 3.07 -21.32
N ILE A 382 40.06 4.36 -21.16
CA ILE A 382 41.30 4.97 -21.67
C ILE A 382 42.52 4.30 -21.04
N GLN A 383 42.50 4.05 -19.72
CA GLN A 383 43.59 3.40 -19.01
C GLN A 383 43.80 1.94 -19.44
N LYS A 384 42.71 1.17 -19.65
CA LYS A 384 42.81 -0.20 -20.20
C LYS A 384 43.40 -0.21 -21.61
N ASN A 385 42.94 0.70 -22.48
CA ASN A 385 43.45 0.79 -23.86
C ASN A 385 44.93 1.20 -23.90
N ARG A 386 45.37 2.08 -22.99
CA ARG A 386 46.80 2.43 -22.85
C ARG A 386 47.65 1.22 -22.44
N LYS A 387 47.16 0.38 -21.52
CA LYS A 387 47.87 -0.84 -21.07
C LYS A 387 47.94 -1.93 -22.15
N SER A 388 46.93 -2.04 -23.02
CA SER A 388 46.94 -3.00 -24.13
C SER A 388 47.80 -2.55 -25.32
N VAL A 389 48.01 -1.23 -25.50
CA VAL A 389 48.94 -0.70 -26.50
C VAL A 389 50.40 -0.76 -26.00
N ALA A 390 50.61 -0.73 -24.69
CA ALA A 390 51.92 -0.89 -24.06
C ALA A 390 52.37 -2.38 -23.96
N VAL A 391 52.28 -3.14 -25.05
CA VAL A 391 52.94 -4.46 -25.17
C VAL A 391 54.39 -4.25 -25.64
N LYS A 392 55.30 -4.36 -24.67
CA LYS A 392 56.77 -4.55 -24.67
C LYS A 392 57.61 -4.15 -25.91
N PRO A 393 58.52 -3.15 -25.81
CA PRO A 393 59.73 -3.15 -26.62
C PRO A 393 60.67 -4.23 -26.07
N GLY A 394 60.93 -5.28 -26.86
CA GLY A 394 61.87 -6.32 -26.49
C GLY A 394 61.60 -7.70 -27.09
N LEU A 395 61.60 -7.80 -28.42
CA LEU A 395 61.94 -9.06 -29.09
C LEU A 395 63.45 -9.06 -29.29
N LYS A 396 64.20 -9.60 -28.32
CA LYS A 396 65.53 -10.14 -28.64
C LYS A 396 65.29 -11.35 -29.53
N GLN A 397 65.78 -11.30 -30.77
CA GLN A 397 65.98 -12.50 -31.58
C GLN A 397 66.87 -13.44 -30.76
N LYS A 398 66.29 -14.51 -30.22
CA LYS A 398 67.06 -15.66 -29.75
C LYS A 398 67.22 -16.58 -30.95
N SER A 399 68.40 -16.55 -31.54
CA SER A 399 68.94 -17.62 -32.37
C SER A 399 69.02 -18.90 -31.52
N VAL A 400 68.14 -19.85 -31.78
CA VAL A 400 68.32 -21.26 -31.38
C VAL A 400 67.89 -22.10 -32.58
N PHE A 401 68.86 -22.44 -33.42
CA PHE A 401 68.76 -23.63 -34.25
C PHE A 401 68.93 -24.85 -33.36
N PRO A 402 68.16 -25.93 -33.58
CA PRO A 402 68.70 -27.26 -33.49
C PRO A 402 68.69 -27.94 -34.87
N ASN A 403 69.86 -28.50 -35.16
CA ASN A 403 70.23 -29.30 -36.32
C ASN A 403 69.24 -30.42 -36.64
N SER A 404 68.97 -30.62 -37.93
CA SER A 404 69.22 -31.90 -38.58
C SER A 404 69.37 -31.68 -40.10
N TYR A 405 70.55 -32.02 -40.59
CA TYR A 405 71.01 -31.97 -41.97
C TYR A 405 70.31 -33.01 -42.87
N GLN A 406 70.54 -32.84 -44.19
CA GLN A 406 70.45 -33.79 -45.32
C GLN A 406 69.18 -33.62 -46.20
N TYR A 407 69.19 -33.38 -47.51
CA TYR A 407 70.20 -33.36 -48.60
C TYR A 407 69.63 -32.51 -49.78
N GLY A 408 70.50 -32.06 -50.70
CA GLY A 408 70.15 -31.85 -52.12
C GLY A 408 70.11 -30.42 -52.63
N VAL A 409 71.05 -30.10 -53.55
CA VAL A 409 71.30 -28.81 -54.20
C VAL A 409 70.64 -28.78 -55.61
N CYS A 410 70.44 -27.57 -56.16
CA CYS A 410 70.02 -27.18 -57.53
C CYS A 410 68.50 -27.12 -57.79
N SER A 411 67.89 -26.11 -58.42
CA SER A 411 68.35 -25.13 -59.42
C SER A 411 67.53 -23.83 -59.43
N LEU A 412 68.09 -22.78 -60.07
CA LEU A 412 67.52 -21.45 -60.32
C LEU A 412 66.20 -21.46 -61.11
N GLY A 413 65.28 -20.55 -60.78
CA GLY A 413 64.11 -20.23 -61.61
C GLY A 413 63.12 -19.24 -60.98
N SER A 414 63.26 -17.97 -61.34
CA SER A 414 62.30 -16.85 -61.27
C SER A 414 60.81 -17.15 -61.02
N VAL A 415 60.17 -16.43 -60.08
CA VAL A 415 58.69 -16.22 -60.05
C VAL A 415 58.37 -14.77 -59.63
N PRO A 416 57.38 -14.08 -60.25
CA PRO A 416 57.40 -12.62 -60.43
C PRO A 416 56.45 -11.82 -59.53
N TYR A 417 56.76 -10.52 -59.47
CA TYR A 417 55.94 -9.33 -59.20
C TYR A 417 54.41 -9.54 -59.13
N ILE A 418 53.80 -9.27 -57.97
CA ILE A 418 52.34 -9.11 -57.85
C ILE A 418 51.98 -7.67 -58.24
N SER A 419 51.11 -7.51 -59.24
CA SER A 419 50.78 -6.24 -59.87
C SER A 419 49.88 -5.34 -59.01
N LYS A 420 50.02 -4.02 -59.22
CA LYS A 420 49.30 -2.93 -58.55
C LYS A 420 47.75 -3.06 -58.62
N GLN A 421 47.24 -3.74 -59.64
CA GLN A 421 45.80 -4.02 -59.82
C GLN A 421 45.23 -4.91 -58.71
N TYR A 422 46.03 -5.81 -58.12
CA TYR A 422 45.59 -6.69 -57.04
C TYR A 422 45.37 -5.93 -55.72
N CYS A 423 46.13 -4.87 -55.49
CA CYS A 423 45.99 -4.01 -54.31
C CYS A 423 44.81 -3.04 -54.43
N GLU A 424 44.53 -2.53 -55.63
CA GLU A 424 43.39 -1.62 -55.88
C GLU A 424 42.03 -2.34 -55.78
N ALA A 425 41.95 -3.62 -56.16
CA ALA A 425 40.74 -4.44 -56.02
C ALA A 425 40.34 -4.69 -54.54
N ILE A 426 41.31 -4.79 -53.64
CA ILE A 426 41.09 -4.97 -52.20
C ILE A 426 40.62 -3.66 -51.54
N LEU A 427 41.08 -2.51 -52.04
CA LEU A 427 40.67 -1.19 -51.53
C LEU A 427 39.25 -0.80 -52.00
N LEU A 428 38.85 -1.18 -53.21
CA LEU A 428 37.49 -0.93 -53.74
C LEU A 428 36.40 -1.79 -53.09
N THR A 429 36.74 -2.99 -52.61
CA THR A 429 35.77 -3.88 -51.93
C THR A 429 35.46 -3.46 -50.49
N MET A 430 36.35 -2.69 -49.85
CA MET A 430 36.17 -2.18 -48.48
C MET A 430 35.28 -0.92 -48.39
N THR A 431 35.00 -0.24 -49.50
CA THR A 431 34.28 1.05 -49.47
C THR A 431 32.80 0.96 -49.84
N ASN A 432 32.31 -0.17 -50.36
CA ASN A 432 30.91 -0.30 -50.81
C ASN A 432 30.13 -1.38 -50.03
N LYS A 433 29.21 -0.97 -49.14
CA LYS A 433 28.46 -1.87 -48.23
C LYS A 433 27.54 -2.89 -48.93
N HIS A 434 27.25 -2.73 -50.22
CA HIS A 434 26.33 -3.62 -50.94
C HIS A 434 26.97 -4.89 -51.52
N SER A 435 28.31 -4.99 -51.62
CA SER A 435 28.99 -6.18 -52.18
C SER A 435 29.29 -7.27 -51.13
N LEU A 436 29.48 -6.90 -49.86
CA LEU A 436 29.71 -7.83 -48.74
C LEU A 436 28.56 -8.83 -48.54
N PHE A 437 27.33 -8.46 -48.92
CA PHE A 437 26.15 -9.31 -48.80
C PHE A 437 26.06 -10.40 -49.89
N ARG A 438 26.69 -10.18 -51.06
CA ARG A 438 26.75 -11.20 -52.12
C ARG A 438 27.87 -12.22 -51.91
N PHE A 439 28.98 -11.81 -51.29
CA PHE A 439 30.10 -12.72 -50.99
C PHE A 439 29.76 -13.73 -49.88
N LEU A 440 29.02 -13.32 -48.84
CA LEU A 440 28.61 -14.23 -47.76
C LEU A 440 27.50 -15.21 -48.17
N ASN A 441 26.67 -14.86 -49.16
CA ASN A 441 25.62 -15.75 -49.68
C ASN A 441 26.12 -16.81 -50.69
N SER A 442 27.33 -16.69 -51.24
CA SER A 442 27.88 -17.72 -52.14
C SER A 442 28.58 -18.87 -51.39
N MET A 443 28.73 -18.78 -50.06
CA MET A 443 29.30 -19.85 -49.24
C MET A 443 28.25 -20.76 -48.58
N SER A 444 26.94 -20.54 -48.81
CA SER A 444 25.87 -21.36 -48.19
C SER A 444 25.11 -22.27 -49.14
N MET A 445 25.65 -22.63 -50.30
CA MET A 445 25.04 -23.64 -51.17
C MET A 445 26.04 -24.74 -51.50
N GLY A 446 25.82 -25.92 -50.93
CA GLY A 446 26.47 -27.16 -51.36
C GLY A 446 26.82 -28.10 -50.22
N VAL A 447 25.83 -28.74 -49.58
CA VAL A 447 25.73 -30.21 -49.46
C VAL A 447 24.27 -30.54 -49.09
N GLY A 448 23.56 -31.23 -49.99
CA GLY A 448 22.24 -31.80 -49.73
C GLY A 448 22.32 -33.33 -49.59
N TRP A 449 21.63 -33.84 -48.56
CA TRP A 449 20.93 -35.13 -48.46
C TRP A 449 21.68 -36.45 -48.67
N LEU A 450 21.77 -37.24 -47.60
CA LEU A 450 21.41 -38.67 -47.61
C LEU A 450 21.11 -39.18 -46.18
N TRP A 451 20.40 -40.31 -46.14
CA TRP A 451 19.34 -40.68 -45.20
C TRP A 451 19.79 -41.71 -44.14
N ALA A 452 18.92 -41.92 -43.14
CA ALA A 452 18.68 -43.15 -42.36
C ALA A 452 19.38 -43.41 -40.98
N LYS A 453 18.49 -43.60 -39.98
CA LYS A 453 18.52 -44.51 -38.79
C LYS A 453 19.67 -44.32 -37.78
N SER A 454 19.53 -44.42 -36.45
CA SER A 454 18.52 -44.98 -35.54
C SER A 454 18.87 -44.52 -34.11
N LYS A 455 17.89 -44.56 -33.19
CA LYS A 455 18.06 -44.34 -31.73
C LYS A 455 19.10 -45.30 -31.14
N PRO A 456 19.60 -45.02 -29.91
CA PRO A 456 19.07 -45.81 -28.81
C PRO A 456 18.73 -45.01 -27.55
N VAL A 457 17.74 -45.58 -26.87
CA VAL A 457 17.42 -45.45 -25.45
C VAL A 457 18.51 -46.17 -24.65
N ILE A 458 18.98 -45.55 -23.56
CA ILE A 458 18.92 -46.01 -22.15
C ILE A 458 19.09 -44.76 -21.29
#